data_AF-B8HER9-F1
#
_entry.id   AF-B8HER9-F1
#
_cell.length_a   1.000
_cell.length_b   1.000
_cell.length_c   1.000
_cell.angle_alpha   90.00
_cell.angle_beta   90.00
_cell.angle_gamma   90.00
#
_symmetry.space_group_name_H-M   'P 1'
#
loop_
_entity.id
_entity.type
_entity.pdbx_description
1 polymer ?
#
loop_
_entity_poly.entity_id
_entity_poly.type
_entity_poly.pdbx_seq_one_letter_code
_entity_poly.pdbx_strand_id
1 'polypeptide(L)'
;MQSLGNPNSAPHAAKGGFSMFRISGPGLMVLVTAFIVAVIFAANQNDVVGWVVAVIAAFWLALACFVVFSIQRAAKKAGAKLSEAQNAFATAAGRGPMQSAADHGGTTVVSERSQADEVRDLKLDHSFKIVQVQVRVVEDERAKGAAANQDTINRALETIEITATNARDMIRSSGNGEPVAGTIID
;
A
#
# COMPACT_ATOMS: atom_id res chain seq x y z
N MET A 1 12.40 54.66 13.02
CA MET A 1 13.70 54.00 13.27
C MET A 1 13.87 52.89 12.25
N GLN A 2 14.97 52.91 11.52
CA GLN A 2 15.36 51.88 10.55
C GLN A 2 15.51 50.52 11.20
N SER A 3 15.19 49.45 10.46
CA SER A 3 16.15 48.36 10.27
C SER A 3 15.80 47.58 9.00
N LEU A 4 16.70 47.68 8.03
CA LEU A 4 16.81 46.81 6.86
C LEU A 4 17.65 45.59 7.27
N GLY A 5 17.29 44.40 6.79
CA GLY A 5 18.15 43.23 6.97
C GLY A 5 17.56 41.96 6.37
N ASN A 6 17.76 41.76 5.06
CA ASN A 6 17.85 40.44 4.45
C ASN A 6 19.29 40.36 3.90
N PRO A 7 20.05 39.28 4.17
CA PRO A 7 20.11 38.22 3.17
C PRO A 7 20.38 36.80 3.71
N ASN A 8 20.05 35.82 2.88
CA ASN A 8 20.61 34.46 2.84
C ASN A 8 20.52 33.58 4.10
N SER A 9 19.60 32.61 4.04
CA SER A 9 19.85 31.28 4.56
C SER A 9 19.21 30.27 3.62
N ALA A 10 20.04 29.68 2.76
CA ALA A 10 19.66 28.52 1.97
C ALA A 10 19.37 27.35 2.91
N PRO A 11 18.20 26.70 2.85
CA PRO A 11 18.07 25.39 3.46
C PRO A 11 18.75 24.38 2.52
N HIS A 12 19.89 23.85 2.95
CA HIS A 12 20.52 22.67 2.37
C HIS A 12 19.56 21.49 2.57
N ALA A 13 18.63 21.29 1.65
CA ALA A 13 17.76 20.13 1.62
C ALA A 13 18.57 18.91 1.14
N ALA A 14 19.28 18.27 2.07
CA ALA A 14 19.77 16.90 1.86
C ALA A 14 18.56 15.95 1.89
N LYS A 15 17.86 15.83 0.76
CA LYS A 15 16.88 14.76 0.53
C LYS A 15 17.56 13.68 -0.31
N GLY A 16 18.26 12.79 0.39
CA GLY A 16 18.64 11.48 -0.12
C GLY A 16 17.37 10.66 -0.37
N GLY A 17 16.79 10.83 -1.55
CA GLY A 17 15.76 9.96 -2.08
C GLY A 17 16.41 9.06 -3.12
N PHE A 18 16.79 7.84 -2.74
CA PHE A 18 17.02 6.77 -3.71
C PHE A 18 15.67 6.40 -4.34
N SER A 19 15.26 7.20 -5.31
CA SER A 19 14.26 6.86 -6.31
C SER A 19 14.86 5.82 -7.27
N MET A 20 15.13 4.62 -6.77
CA MET A 20 15.52 3.46 -7.59
C MET A 20 14.30 2.60 -7.89
N PHE A 21 13.22 3.24 -8.32
CA PHE A 21 12.08 2.56 -8.91
C PHE A 21 11.52 3.50 -9.97
N ARG A 22 12.11 3.43 -11.17
CA ARG A 22 11.58 3.83 -12.50
C ARG A 22 12.71 4.07 -13.50
N ILE A 23 13.60 3.09 -13.62
CA ILE A 23 14.33 2.83 -14.86
C ILE A 23 14.23 1.32 -15.10
N SER A 24 13.06 0.87 -15.55
CA SER A 24 13.01 -0.24 -16.50
C SER A 24 13.37 0.35 -17.87
N GLY A 25 14.54 0.99 -17.91
CA GLY A 25 15.07 1.69 -19.06
C GLY A 25 15.75 0.68 -19.99
N PRO A 26 15.96 1.03 -21.26
CA PRO A 26 16.48 0.17 -22.32
C PRO A 26 17.72 -0.68 -21.95
N GLY A 27 18.48 -0.31 -20.92
CA GLY A 27 19.59 -1.11 -20.39
C GLY A 27 19.24 -2.54 -19.96
N LEU A 28 18.02 -2.80 -19.44
CA LEU A 28 17.61 -4.18 -19.14
C LEU A 28 17.53 -5.03 -20.41
N MET A 29 16.98 -4.48 -21.50
CA MET A 29 16.88 -5.19 -22.77
C MET A 29 18.26 -5.48 -23.38
N VAL A 30 19.20 -4.54 -23.24
CA VAL A 30 20.59 -4.72 -23.68
C VAL A 30 21.27 -5.82 -22.87
N LEU A 31 21.10 -5.83 -21.54
CA LEU A 31 21.67 -6.87 -20.67
C LEU A 31 21.08 -8.25 -20.95
N VAL A 32 19.76 -8.36 -21.14
CA VAL A 32 19.10 -9.61 -21.51
C VAL A 32 19.61 -10.11 -22.87
N THR A 33 19.76 -9.22 -23.85
CA THR A 33 20.27 -9.58 -25.19
C THR A 33 21.72 -10.06 -25.10
N ALA A 34 22.59 -9.34 -24.38
CA ALA A 34 23.98 -9.73 -24.17
C ALA A 34 24.09 -11.08 -23.43
N PHE A 35 23.23 -11.32 -22.46
CA PHE A 35 23.14 -12.58 -21.73
C PHE A 35 22.75 -13.75 -22.64
N ILE A 36 21.75 -13.57 -23.51
CA ILE A 36 21.34 -14.60 -24.49
C ILE A 36 22.50 -14.92 -25.44
N VAL A 37 23.20 -13.90 -25.94
CA VAL A 37 24.37 -14.09 -26.82
C VAL A 37 25.48 -14.86 -26.11
N ALA A 38 25.77 -14.54 -24.84
CA ALA A 38 26.77 -15.26 -24.04
C ALA A 38 26.39 -16.74 -23.84
N VAL A 39 25.10 -17.02 -23.58
CA VAL A 39 24.59 -18.39 -23.45
C VAL A 39 24.75 -19.18 -24.75
N ILE A 40 24.42 -18.58 -25.90
CA ILE A 40 24.57 -19.21 -27.21
C ILE A 40 26.05 -19.49 -27.51
N PHE A 41 26.95 -18.56 -27.18
CA PHE A 41 28.38 -18.74 -27.42
C PHE A 41 28.99 -19.81 -26.50
N ALA A 42 28.54 -19.88 -25.25
CA ALA A 42 28.92 -20.95 -24.32
C ALA A 42 28.44 -22.33 -24.82
N ALA A 43 27.20 -22.42 -25.32
CA ALA A 43 26.65 -23.66 -25.87
C ALA A 43 27.34 -24.10 -27.17
N ASN A 44 27.81 -23.16 -28.00
CA ASN A 44 28.42 -23.44 -29.30
C ASN A 44 29.87 -23.96 -29.21
N GLN A 45 30.53 -23.87 -28.06
CA GLN A 45 31.89 -24.42 -27.85
C GLN A 45 31.90 -25.96 -27.71
N ASN A 46 30.73 -26.64 -27.76
CA ASN A 46 30.59 -28.09 -27.55
C ASN A 46 31.29 -28.61 -26.28
N ASP A 47 31.43 -27.75 -25.26
CA ASP A 47 31.98 -28.06 -23.96
C ASP A 47 30.82 -28.30 -22.97
N VAL A 48 30.94 -29.35 -22.16
CA VAL A 48 29.94 -29.75 -21.14
C VAL A 48 29.65 -28.59 -20.19
N VAL A 49 30.67 -27.79 -19.88
CA VAL A 49 30.55 -26.60 -19.01
C VAL A 49 29.61 -25.56 -19.62
N GLY A 50 29.69 -25.34 -20.94
CA GLY A 50 28.85 -24.39 -21.65
C GLY A 50 27.37 -24.77 -21.64
N TRP A 51 27.08 -26.06 -21.82
CA TRP A 51 25.71 -26.58 -21.74
C TRP A 51 25.12 -26.48 -20.33
N VAL A 52 25.92 -26.74 -19.28
CA VAL A 52 25.46 -26.60 -17.89
C VAL A 52 25.11 -25.14 -17.58
N VAL A 53 25.99 -24.19 -17.96
CA VAL A 53 25.73 -22.77 -17.75
C VAL A 53 24.50 -22.31 -18.56
N ALA A 54 24.34 -22.78 -19.79
CA ALA A 54 23.18 -22.45 -20.64
C ALA A 54 21.86 -22.91 -20.02
N VAL A 55 21.79 -24.14 -19.50
CA VAL A 55 20.57 -24.67 -18.85
C VAL A 55 20.23 -23.88 -17.58
N ILE A 56 21.22 -23.60 -16.73
CA ILE A 56 21.02 -22.83 -15.49
C ILE A 56 20.56 -21.40 -15.82
N ALA A 57 21.19 -20.77 -16.80
CA ALA A 57 20.83 -19.45 -17.29
C ALA A 57 19.39 -19.40 -17.83
N ALA A 58 19.02 -20.36 -18.68
CA ALA A 58 17.68 -20.48 -19.24
C ALA A 58 16.62 -20.70 -18.15
N PHE A 59 16.95 -21.49 -17.13
CA PHE A 59 16.08 -21.71 -15.98
C PHE A 59 15.81 -20.41 -15.21
N TRP A 60 16.85 -19.63 -14.89
CA TRP A 60 16.68 -18.34 -14.22
C TRP A 60 15.90 -17.33 -15.04
N LEU A 61 16.13 -17.28 -16.35
CA LEU A 61 15.39 -16.43 -17.27
C LEU A 61 13.90 -16.81 -17.30
N ALA A 62 13.59 -18.11 -17.40
CA ALA A 62 12.23 -18.61 -17.38
C ALA A 62 11.52 -18.26 -16.05
N LEU A 63 12.21 -18.40 -14.92
CA LEU A 63 11.69 -18.05 -13.59
C LEU A 63 11.39 -16.54 -13.51
N ALA A 64 12.32 -15.69 -13.96
CA ALA A 64 12.11 -14.24 -14.00
C ALA A 64 10.92 -13.86 -14.88
N CYS A 65 10.82 -14.44 -16.08
CA CYS A 65 9.66 -14.25 -16.96
C CYS A 65 8.36 -14.72 -16.28
N PHE A 66 8.36 -15.88 -15.63
CA PHE A 66 7.20 -16.42 -14.94
C PHE A 66 6.70 -15.47 -13.83
N VAL A 67 7.61 -14.90 -13.04
CA VAL A 67 7.26 -13.91 -11.99
C VAL A 67 6.68 -12.65 -12.61
N VAL A 68 7.32 -12.09 -13.64
CA VAL A 68 6.81 -10.89 -14.31
C VAL A 68 5.44 -11.14 -14.95
N PHE A 69 5.26 -12.26 -15.63
CA PHE A 69 3.98 -12.61 -16.25
C PHE A 69 2.89 -12.91 -15.23
N SER A 70 3.21 -13.52 -14.09
CA SER A 70 2.22 -13.78 -13.03
C SER A 70 1.72 -12.48 -12.40
N ILE A 71 2.62 -11.52 -12.13
CA ILE A 71 2.26 -10.18 -11.64
C ILE A 71 1.48 -9.41 -12.71
N GLN A 72 1.93 -9.41 -13.97
CA GLN A 72 1.21 -8.75 -15.06
C GLN A 72 -0.19 -9.34 -15.27
N ARG A 73 -0.36 -10.66 -15.18
CA ARG A 73 -1.68 -11.31 -15.24
C ARG A 73 -2.54 -10.94 -14.05
N ALA A 74 -1.98 -10.91 -12.85
CA ALA A 74 -2.71 -10.51 -11.63
C ALA A 74 -3.15 -9.05 -11.70
N ALA A 75 -2.27 -8.14 -12.12
CA ALA A 75 -2.55 -6.72 -12.28
C ALA A 75 -3.61 -6.46 -13.37
N LYS A 76 -3.54 -7.15 -14.51
CA LYS A 76 -4.57 -7.05 -15.56
C LYS A 76 -5.95 -7.53 -15.09
N LYS A 77 -6.01 -8.61 -14.31
CA LYS A 77 -7.27 -9.12 -13.73
C LYS A 77 -7.82 -8.20 -12.64
N ALA A 78 -6.95 -7.64 -11.80
CA ALA A 78 -7.34 -6.70 -10.75
C ALA A 78 -7.83 -5.36 -11.34
N GLY A 79 -7.19 -4.84 -12.39
CA GLY A 79 -7.62 -3.63 -13.07
C GLY A 79 -9.00 -3.76 -13.73
N ALA A 80 -9.28 -4.90 -14.35
CA ALA A 80 -10.60 -5.17 -14.92
C ALA A 80 -11.69 -5.23 -13.83
N LYS A 81 -11.40 -5.85 -12.68
CA LYS A 81 -12.33 -5.94 -11.55
C LYS A 81 -12.53 -4.62 -10.81
N LEU A 82 -11.49 -3.80 -10.73
CA LEU A 82 -11.58 -2.47 -10.14
C LEU A 82 -12.31 -1.49 -11.05
N SER A 83 -12.13 -1.58 -12.38
CA SER A 83 -12.91 -0.79 -13.35
C SER A 83 -14.38 -1.21 -13.36
N GLU A 84 -14.67 -2.51 -13.27
CA GLU A 84 -16.04 -3.04 -13.14
C GLU A 84 -16.69 -2.58 -11.82
N ALA A 85 -15.95 -2.66 -10.71
CA ALA A 85 -16.41 -2.20 -9.41
C ALA A 85 -16.54 -0.66 -9.33
N GLN A 86 -15.66 0.10 -9.97
CA GLN A 86 -15.78 1.56 -10.07
C GLN A 86 -16.97 1.98 -10.93
N ASN A 87 -17.25 1.28 -12.03
CA ASN A 87 -18.42 1.55 -12.86
C ASN A 87 -19.72 1.14 -12.16
N ALA A 88 -19.72 0.00 -11.46
CA ALA A 88 -20.85 -0.44 -10.64
C ALA A 88 -21.07 0.51 -9.45
N PHE A 89 -20.01 0.99 -8.81
CA PHE A 89 -20.07 1.98 -7.74
C PHE A 89 -20.51 3.35 -8.26
N ALA A 90 -20.07 3.79 -9.44
CA ALA A 90 -20.52 5.04 -10.05
C ALA A 90 -22.03 5.00 -10.38
N THR A 91 -22.52 3.83 -10.79
CA THR A 91 -23.94 3.59 -11.09
C THR A 91 -24.76 3.46 -9.80
N ALA A 92 -24.22 2.79 -8.77
CA ALA A 92 -24.86 2.61 -7.46
C ALA A 92 -24.78 3.87 -6.56
N ALA A 93 -23.76 4.70 -6.71
CA ALA A 93 -23.58 5.97 -6.02
C ALA A 93 -24.34 7.13 -6.70
N GLY A 94 -25.31 6.81 -7.57
CA GLY A 94 -26.26 7.78 -8.14
C GLY A 94 -25.67 8.81 -9.10
N ARG A 95 -24.39 8.67 -9.51
CA ARG A 95 -23.83 9.47 -10.61
C ARG A 95 -24.11 8.79 -11.94
N GLY A 96 -25.40 8.68 -12.27
CA GLY A 96 -25.84 8.36 -13.62
C GLY A 96 -25.43 9.48 -14.59
N PRO A 97 -25.38 9.19 -15.91
CA PRO A 97 -25.18 10.23 -16.91
C PRO A 97 -26.24 11.31 -16.72
N MET A 98 -25.84 12.60 -16.77
CA MET A 98 -26.78 13.72 -16.77
C MET A 98 -27.79 13.55 -17.90
N GLN A 99 -28.95 12.98 -17.58
CA GLN A 99 -30.17 13.16 -18.34
C GLN A 99 -31.22 13.67 -17.36
N SER A 100 -31.64 14.90 -17.65
CA SER A 100 -32.74 15.62 -17.04
C SER A 100 -33.98 14.76 -16.86
N ALA A 101 -34.50 14.69 -15.63
CA ALA A 101 -35.91 14.58 -15.27
C ALA A 101 -35.97 14.55 -13.74
N ALA A 102 -36.30 15.68 -13.12
CA ALA A 102 -37.65 15.98 -12.65
C ALA A 102 -37.94 15.32 -11.30
N ASP A 103 -38.15 16.19 -10.30
CA ASP A 103 -38.81 16.02 -9.00
C ASP A 103 -38.83 14.61 -8.42
N HIS A 104 -38.27 14.44 -7.23
CA HIS A 104 -38.94 13.88 -6.03
C HIS A 104 -38.06 14.25 -4.82
N GLY A 105 -38.59 15.14 -3.97
CA GLY A 105 -37.92 15.68 -2.79
C GLY A 105 -37.75 14.66 -1.67
N GLY A 106 -36.80 13.75 -1.85
CA GLY A 106 -36.26 12.94 -0.77
C GLY A 106 -35.01 13.60 -0.21
N THR A 107 -35.07 14.11 1.03
CA THR A 107 -33.90 14.60 1.75
C THR A 107 -33.01 13.41 2.10
N THR A 108 -32.15 12.99 1.17
CA THR A 108 -31.06 12.09 1.52
C THR A 108 -30.06 12.91 2.30
N VAL A 109 -29.88 12.60 3.58
CA VAL A 109 -28.69 13.06 4.33
C VAL A 109 -27.47 12.55 3.59
N VAL A 110 -26.91 13.40 2.74
CA VAL A 110 -25.51 13.31 2.36
C VAL A 110 -24.80 13.62 3.66
N SER A 111 -24.45 12.60 4.44
CA SER A 111 -23.43 12.76 5.47
C SER A 111 -22.19 13.21 4.72
N GLU A 112 -22.01 14.53 4.63
CA GLU A 112 -20.72 15.13 4.36
C GLU A 112 -19.78 14.45 5.35
N ARG A 113 -18.85 13.65 4.82
CA ARG A 113 -17.81 13.00 5.60
C ARG A 113 -17.16 14.12 6.41
N SER A 114 -17.48 14.18 7.69
CA SER A 114 -17.06 15.30 8.52
C SER A 114 -15.55 15.21 8.67
N GLN A 115 -14.87 16.33 8.83
CA GLN A 115 -13.44 16.34 9.16
C GLN A 115 -13.15 15.45 10.39
N ALA A 116 -14.12 15.32 11.31
CA ALA A 116 -14.06 14.40 12.44
C ALA A 116 -14.06 12.91 12.02
N ASP A 117 -14.81 12.54 10.99
CA ASP A 117 -14.84 11.18 10.44
C ASP A 117 -13.53 10.85 9.72
N GLU A 118 -12.93 11.81 9.00
CA GLU A 118 -11.63 11.61 8.32
C GLU A 118 -10.48 11.38 9.32
N VAL A 119 -10.42 12.20 10.37
CA VAL A 119 -9.42 12.05 11.44
C VAL A 119 -9.63 10.73 12.19
N ARG A 120 -10.88 10.32 12.39
CA ARG A 120 -11.22 9.03 12.98
C ARG A 120 -10.74 7.88 12.10
N ASP A 121 -11.06 7.90 10.82
CA ASP A 121 -10.65 6.86 9.85
C ASP A 121 -9.13 6.72 9.80
N LEU A 122 -8.40 7.84 9.81
CA LEU A 122 -6.93 7.85 9.84
C LEU A 122 -6.36 7.25 11.14
N LYS A 123 -6.97 7.55 12.29
CA LYS A 123 -6.60 6.95 13.58
C LYS A 123 -6.94 5.46 13.65
N LEU A 124 -8.05 5.03 13.04
CA LEU A 124 -8.43 3.62 12.94
C LEU A 124 -7.43 2.85 12.07
N ASP A 125 -7.07 3.39 10.90
CA ASP A 125 -6.03 2.82 10.04
C ASP A 125 -4.71 2.63 10.80
N HIS A 126 -4.28 3.67 11.53
CA HIS A 126 -3.08 3.60 12.36
C HIS A 126 -3.19 2.53 13.46
N SER A 127 -4.36 2.42 14.11
CA SER A 127 -4.60 1.40 15.14
C SER A 127 -4.50 -0.01 14.56
N PHE A 128 -5.06 -0.26 13.38
CA PHE A 128 -4.94 -1.55 12.70
C PHE A 128 -3.49 -1.86 12.27
N LYS A 129 -2.74 -0.86 11.84
CA LYS A 129 -1.31 -1.01 11.51
C LYS A 129 -0.49 -1.42 12.73
N ILE A 130 -0.75 -0.84 13.91
CA ILE A 130 -0.09 -1.24 15.16
C ILE A 130 -0.38 -2.72 15.45
N VAL A 131 -1.65 -3.15 15.37
CA VAL A 131 -2.01 -4.55 15.59
C VAL A 131 -1.27 -5.48 14.64
N GLN A 132 -1.18 -5.15 13.35
CA GLN A 132 -0.44 -5.95 12.38
C GLN A 132 1.06 -6.08 12.72
N VAL A 133 1.69 -4.99 13.14
CA VAL A 133 3.10 -5.02 13.55
C VAL A 133 3.28 -5.91 14.77
N GLN A 134 2.40 -5.80 15.77
CA GLN A 134 2.50 -6.61 16.99
C GLN A 134 2.22 -8.09 16.75
N VAL A 135 1.28 -8.42 15.85
CA VAL A 135 1.06 -9.82 15.44
C VAL A 135 2.32 -10.39 14.81
N ARG A 136 3.01 -9.63 13.95
CA ARG A 136 4.29 -10.06 13.36
C ARG A 136 5.36 -10.28 14.42
N VAL A 137 5.46 -9.39 15.41
CA VAL A 137 6.39 -9.56 16.54
C VAL A 137 6.10 -10.85 17.31
N VAL A 138 4.82 -11.17 17.55
CA VAL A 138 4.42 -12.42 18.20
C VAL A 138 4.80 -13.64 17.35
N GLU A 139 4.55 -13.60 16.04
CA GLU A 139 4.91 -14.69 15.12
C GLU A 139 6.42 -14.90 15.04
N ASP A 140 7.19 -13.81 14.90
CA ASP A 140 8.66 -13.83 14.84
C ASP A 140 9.26 -14.36 16.15
N GLU A 141 8.69 -14.00 17.30
CA GLU A 141 9.16 -14.48 18.59
C GLU A 141 8.78 -15.95 18.82
N ARG A 142 7.57 -16.37 18.43
CA ARG A 142 7.14 -17.77 18.50
C ARG A 142 7.93 -18.68 17.56
N ALA A 143 8.38 -18.17 16.41
CA ALA A 143 9.21 -18.91 15.46
C ALA A 143 10.58 -19.33 16.06
N LYS A 144 11.03 -18.65 17.12
CA LYS A 144 12.27 -19.01 17.85
C LYS A 144 12.12 -20.27 18.72
N GLY A 145 10.91 -20.82 18.86
CA GLY A 145 10.66 -22.07 19.57
C GLY A 145 11.11 -22.03 21.03
N ALA A 146 12.01 -22.92 21.43
CA ALA A 146 12.50 -23.00 22.82
C ALA A 146 13.30 -21.74 23.27
N ALA A 147 13.77 -20.92 22.33
CA ALA A 147 14.46 -19.67 22.60
C ALA A 147 13.52 -18.44 22.59
N ALA A 148 12.21 -18.64 22.48
CA ALA A 148 11.23 -17.55 22.44
C ALA A 148 11.16 -16.80 23.77
N ASN A 149 11.19 -15.47 23.69
CA ASN A 149 10.99 -14.62 24.84
C ASN A 149 9.48 -14.41 25.10
N GLN A 150 8.96 -15.12 26.10
CA GLN A 150 7.54 -15.06 26.49
C GLN A 150 7.10 -13.66 26.95
N ASP A 151 7.98 -12.88 27.58
CA ASP A 151 7.65 -11.52 28.00
C ASP A 151 7.44 -10.58 26.80
N THR A 152 8.20 -10.81 25.72
CA THR A 152 8.05 -10.06 24.47
C THR A 152 6.70 -10.38 23.80
N ILE A 153 6.31 -11.65 23.81
CA ILE A 153 5.00 -12.10 23.31
C ILE A 153 3.87 -11.49 24.14
N ASN A 154 3.94 -11.58 25.48
CA ASN A 154 2.90 -11.07 26.37
C ASN A 154 2.72 -9.55 26.23
N ARG A 155 3.81 -8.80 26.12
CA ARG A 155 3.77 -7.34 25.91
C ARG A 155 3.18 -6.95 24.55
N ALA A 156 3.49 -7.72 23.50
CA ALA A 156 2.90 -7.51 22.18
C ALA A 156 1.39 -7.80 22.20
N LEU A 157 0.95 -8.86 22.87
CA LEU A 157 -0.46 -9.20 23.05
C LEU A 157 -1.22 -8.13 23.84
N GLU A 158 -0.65 -7.63 24.94
CA GLU A 158 -1.22 -6.52 25.72
C GLU A 158 -1.40 -5.26 24.85
N THR A 159 -0.40 -4.94 24.01
CA THR A 159 -0.47 -3.80 23.10
C THR A 159 -1.59 -3.98 22.06
N ILE A 160 -1.78 -5.21 21.56
CA ILE A 160 -2.89 -5.53 20.64
C ILE A 160 -4.24 -5.32 21.34
N GLU A 161 -4.38 -5.79 22.58
CA GLU A 161 -5.62 -5.67 23.36
C GLU A 161 -6.00 -4.20 23.63
N ILE A 162 -5.05 -3.39 24.09
CA ILE A 162 -5.25 -1.96 24.34
C ILE A 162 -5.65 -1.25 23.03
N THR A 163 -4.91 -1.53 21.95
CA THR A 163 -5.16 -0.89 20.65
C THR A 163 -6.52 -1.29 20.08
N ALA A 164 -6.89 -2.57 20.17
CA ALA A 164 -8.17 -3.07 19.69
C ALA A 164 -9.36 -2.51 20.49
N THR A 165 -9.18 -2.27 21.79
CA THR A 165 -10.21 -1.66 22.64
C THR A 165 -10.42 -0.20 22.25
N ASN A 166 -9.33 0.58 22.15
CA ASN A 166 -9.41 1.99 21.73
C ASN A 166 -10.02 2.16 20.32
N ALA A 167 -9.63 1.31 19.37
CA ALA A 167 -10.19 1.34 18.01
C ALA A 167 -11.70 1.01 18.01
N ARG A 168 -12.12 0.05 18.84
CA ARG A 168 -13.53 -0.33 18.99
C ARG A 168 -14.37 0.79 19.58
N ASP A 169 -13.84 1.51 20.56
CA ASP A 169 -14.51 2.65 21.17
C ASP A 169 -14.69 3.80 20.18
N MET A 170 -13.67 4.05 19.34
CA MET A 170 -13.78 5.03 18.25
C MET A 170 -14.85 4.67 17.22
N ILE A 171 -15.04 3.38 16.91
CA ILE A 171 -16.09 2.91 16.00
C ILE A 171 -17.48 3.09 16.62
N ARG A 172 -17.66 2.75 17.90
CA ARG A 172 -18.95 2.88 18.60
C ARG A 172 -19.40 4.33 18.78
N SER A 173 -18.45 5.25 18.98
CA SER A 173 -18.73 6.68 19.08
C SER A 173 -19.43 7.27 17.83
N SER A 174 -19.31 6.62 16.67
CA SER A 174 -19.97 7.05 15.43
C SER A 174 -21.45 6.63 15.32
N GLY A 175 -21.91 5.68 16.13
CA GLY A 175 -23.26 5.11 16.05
C GLY A 175 -24.28 5.77 16.98
N ASN A 176 -23.82 6.51 17.99
CA ASN A 176 -24.66 7.18 18.99
C ASN A 176 -24.64 8.69 18.74
N GLY A 177 -25.24 9.12 17.63
CA GLY A 177 -25.47 10.54 17.35
C GLY A 177 -26.54 11.11 18.27
N GLU A 178 -26.26 11.26 19.56
CA GLU A 178 -27.06 12.20 20.37
C GLU A 178 -26.78 13.61 19.83
N PRO A 179 -27.82 14.34 19.38
CA PRO A 179 -27.66 15.73 18.99
C PRO A 179 -27.07 16.51 20.17
N VAL A 180 -25.96 17.21 19.94
CA VAL A 180 -25.38 18.10 20.94
C VAL A 180 -26.38 19.23 21.18
N ALA A 181 -27.20 19.09 22.23
CA ALA A 181 -28.08 20.13 22.73
C ALA A 181 -27.24 21.15 23.52
N GLY A 182 -26.53 22.01 22.79
CA GLY A 182 -25.86 23.17 23.36
C GLY A 182 -26.75 24.41 23.21
N THR A 183 -27.03 25.11 24.30
CA THR A 183 -27.59 26.47 24.24
C THR A 183 -26.49 27.42 23.81
N ILE A 184 -26.67 28.11 22.69
CA ILE A 184 -25.81 29.23 22.27
C ILE A 184 -26.11 30.39 23.23
N ILE A 185 -25.08 30.85 23.95
CA ILE A 185 -25.14 32.06 24.76
C ILE A 185 -24.53 33.17 23.89
N ASP A 186 -25.34 34.17 23.54
CA ASP A 186 -24.93 35.45 22.94
C ASP A 186 -24.47 36.41 24.04
#